data_AF-A0A8B6SDD8-F1
#
_entry.id   AF-A0A8B6SDD8-F1
#
_cell.length_a   1.000
_cell.length_b   1.000
_cell.length_c   1.000
_cell.angle_alpha   90.00
_cell.angle_beta   90.00
_cell.angle_gamma   90.00
#
_symmetry.space_group_name_H-M   'P 1'
#
loop_
_entity.id
_entity.type
_entity.pdbx_description
1 polymer ?
#
loop_
_entity_poly.entity_id
_entity_poly.type
_entity_poly.pdbx_seq_one_letter_code
_entity_poly.pdbx_strand_id
1 'polypeptide(L)'
;MLIQQSTTDTGLSIESLSELIYPMTASVLIYSTSSVNIGGIEFTYDYHLESWLKRMKELSSDCPQDPACMIDEGGACNACSYLPEFVCCNFNQNLDRSTLIGGSDRFSKGYLI
;
A
#
# COMPACT_ATOMS: atom_id res chain seq x y z
N MET A 1 1.65 -0.68 0.61
CA MET A 1 0.52 -0.31 1.52
C MET A 1 -0.82 -0.82 1.01
N LEU A 2 -1.22 -0.50 -0.22
CA LEU A 2 -2.56 -0.78 -0.71
C LEU A 2 -2.81 -2.31 -0.83
N ILE A 3 -1.98 -3.06 -1.57
CA ILE A 3 -2.07 -4.54 -1.54
C ILE A 3 -1.69 -5.18 -0.20
N GLN A 4 -0.99 -4.47 0.69
CA GLN A 4 -0.71 -5.00 2.04
C GLN A 4 -2.00 -5.12 2.84
N GLN A 5 -2.87 -4.10 2.74
CA GLN A 5 -4.15 -4.04 3.43
C GLN A 5 -5.28 -4.81 2.73
N SER A 6 -5.06 -5.35 1.51
CA SER A 6 -6.08 -6.11 0.80
C SER A 6 -6.31 -7.50 1.41
N THR A 7 -5.25 -8.10 1.97
CA THR A 7 -5.29 -9.47 2.53
C THR A 7 -6.34 -9.65 3.62
N THR A 8 -6.75 -8.56 4.28
CA THR A 8 -7.77 -8.56 5.33
C THR A 8 -9.17 -8.91 4.81
N ASP A 9 -9.53 -8.47 3.60
CA ASP A 9 -10.88 -8.64 3.05
C ASP A 9 -10.92 -9.61 1.87
N THR A 10 -9.87 -9.66 1.04
CA THR A 10 -9.90 -10.45 -0.20
C THR A 10 -9.72 -11.94 0.03
N GLY A 11 -9.16 -12.35 1.17
CA GLY A 11 -8.75 -13.73 1.44
C GLY A 11 -7.59 -14.22 0.56
N LEU A 12 -6.99 -13.34 -0.25
CA LEU A 12 -5.84 -13.65 -1.09
C LEU A 12 -4.54 -13.35 -0.34
N SER A 13 -3.52 -14.18 -0.58
CA SER A 13 -2.19 -13.90 -0.05
C SER A 13 -1.58 -12.70 -0.76
N ILE A 14 -0.77 -11.91 -0.04
CA ILE A 14 -0.07 -10.76 -0.61
C ILE A 14 0.87 -11.17 -1.76
N GLU A 15 1.34 -12.41 -1.75
CA GLU A 15 2.20 -13.02 -2.77
C GLU A 15 1.47 -13.26 -4.10
N SER A 16 0.15 -13.39 -4.04
CA SER A 16 -0.71 -13.63 -5.21
C SER A 16 -1.26 -12.35 -5.83
N LEU A 17 -0.84 -11.18 -5.34
CA LEU A 17 -1.31 -9.87 -5.76
C LEU A 17 -0.14 -8.97 -6.13
N SER A 18 -0.35 -8.08 -7.10
CA SER A 18 0.56 -6.98 -7.39
C SER A 18 -0.21 -5.72 -7.78
N GLU A 19 0.47 -4.58 -7.75
CA GLU A 19 -0.10 -3.26 -8.06
C GLU A 19 0.76 -2.48 -9.05
N LEU A 20 0.11 -1.72 -9.93
CA LEU A 20 0.72 -0.69 -10.76
C LEU A 20 0.08 0.65 -10.47
N ILE A 21 0.91 1.67 -10.23
CA ILE A 21 0.47 3.03 -9.98
C ILE A 21 0.70 3.85 -11.24
N TYR A 22 -0.33 4.59 -11.68
CA TYR A 22 -0.27 5.51 -12.82
C TYR A 22 -0.47 6.95 -12.32
N PRO A 23 0.61 7.65 -11.91
CA PRO A 23 0.50 8.99 -11.33
C PRO A 23 -0.15 10.01 -12.26
N MET A 24 0.11 9.91 -13.57
CA MET A 24 -0.41 10.85 -14.59
C MET A 24 -1.93 10.84 -14.70
N THR A 25 -2.57 9.73 -14.36
CA THR A 25 -4.03 9.53 -14.45
C THR A 25 -4.67 9.36 -13.08
N ALA A 26 -3.91 9.51 -11.99
CA ALA A 26 -4.34 9.24 -10.63
C ALA A 26 -5.07 7.89 -10.48
N SER A 27 -4.57 6.86 -11.16
CA SER A 27 -5.18 5.52 -11.17
C SER A 27 -4.22 4.45 -10.67
N VAL A 28 -4.79 3.38 -10.15
CA VAL A 28 -4.05 2.21 -9.68
C VAL A 28 -4.71 0.96 -10.27
N LEU A 29 -3.89 0.02 -10.73
CA LEU A 29 -4.32 -1.31 -11.14
C LEU A 29 -3.85 -2.31 -10.09
N ILE A 30 -4.78 -3.10 -9.57
CA ILE A 30 -4.49 -4.24 -8.70
C ILE A 30 -4.89 -5.50 -9.46
N TYR A 31 -4.01 -6.48 -9.51
CA TYR A 31 -4.24 -7.71 -10.26
C TYR A 31 -3.68 -8.91 -9.53
N SER A 32 -4.28 -10.08 -9.80
CA SER A 32 -3.77 -11.36 -9.33
C SER A 32 -2.57 -11.79 -10.18
N THR A 33 -1.48 -12.19 -9.55
CA THR A 33 -0.32 -12.83 -10.21
C THR A 33 -0.55 -14.33 -10.41
N SER A 34 -1.63 -14.88 -9.85
CA SER A 34 -2.04 -16.28 -9.97
C SER A 34 -3.24 -16.43 -10.89
N SER A 35 -3.40 -17.62 -11.48
CA SER A 35 -4.56 -17.96 -12.33
C SER A 35 -5.86 -18.16 -11.54
N VAL A 36 -5.83 -18.03 -10.22
CA VAL A 36 -6.93 -18.41 -9.32
C VAL A 36 -7.59 -17.18 -8.70
N ASN A 37 -8.89 -17.08 -8.95
CA ASN A 37 -9.93 -16.36 -8.21
C ASN A 37 -9.70 -14.86 -7.85
N ILE A 38 -10.22 -13.98 -8.71
CA ILE A 38 -10.38 -12.54 -8.43
C ILE A 38 -11.68 -12.20 -7.68
N GLY A 39 -12.55 -13.18 -7.39
CA GLY A 39 -13.85 -12.93 -6.75
C GLY A 39 -13.73 -12.29 -5.36
N GLY A 40 -12.64 -12.57 -4.64
CA GLY A 40 -12.34 -11.88 -3.37
C GLY A 40 -12.01 -10.40 -3.56
N ILE A 41 -11.37 -10.03 -4.66
CA ILE A 41 -11.10 -8.62 -5.02
C ILE A 41 -12.40 -7.93 -5.43
N GLU A 42 -13.21 -8.58 -6.27
CA GLU A 42 -14.52 -8.08 -6.71
C GLU A 42 -15.45 -7.83 -5.51
N PHE A 43 -15.59 -8.82 -4.61
CA PHE A 43 -16.37 -8.67 -3.39
C PHE A 43 -15.84 -7.53 -2.49
N THR A 44 -14.51 -7.46 -2.31
CA THR A 44 -13.90 -6.38 -1.50
C THR A 44 -14.17 -5.01 -2.12
N TYR A 45 -14.11 -4.90 -3.45
CA TYR A 45 -14.42 -3.67 -4.17
C TYR A 45 -15.87 -3.24 -3.96
N ASP A 46 -16.82 -4.16 -4.10
CA ASP A 46 -18.25 -3.85 -4.01
C ASP A 46 -18.71 -3.51 -2.58
N TYR A 47 -18.13 -4.16 -1.56
CA TYR A 47 -18.66 -4.10 -0.20
C TYR A 47 -17.71 -3.46 0.83
N HIS A 48 -16.41 -3.43 0.57
CA HIS A 48 -15.39 -3.07 1.58
C HIS A 48 -14.36 -2.04 1.11
N LEU A 49 -14.51 -1.46 -0.08
CA LEU A 49 -13.53 -0.51 -0.64
C LEU A 49 -13.24 0.67 0.29
N GLU A 50 -14.27 1.28 0.87
CA GLU A 50 -14.07 2.41 1.80
C GLU A 50 -13.30 1.99 3.06
N SER A 51 -13.65 0.85 3.64
CA SER A 51 -12.95 0.29 4.81
C SER A 51 -11.49 -0.02 4.49
N TRP A 52 -11.22 -0.62 3.33
CA TRP A 52 -9.88 -0.92 2.87
C TRP A 52 -9.03 0.35 2.70
N LEU A 53 -9.56 1.36 2.02
CA LEU A 53 -8.87 2.64 1.84
C LEU A 53 -8.65 3.37 3.18
N LYS A 54 -9.60 3.26 4.12
CA LYS A 54 -9.45 3.81 5.47
C LYS A 54 -8.32 3.14 6.24
N ARG A 55 -8.22 1.80 6.24
CA ARG A 55 -7.11 1.07 6.88
C ARG A 55 -5.76 1.41 6.24
N MET A 56 -5.74 1.58 4.91
CA MET A 56 -4.54 2.04 4.20
C MET A 56 -4.12 3.44 4.68
N LYS A 57 -5.07 4.38 4.80
CA LYS A 57 -4.82 5.72 5.33
C LYS A 57 -4.34 5.69 6.78
N GLU A 58 -4.96 4.89 7.63
CA GLU A 58 -4.58 4.71 9.04
C GLU A 58 -3.15 4.20 9.14
N LEU A 59 -2.78 3.11 8.44
CA LEU A 59 -1.42 2.59 8.41
C LEU A 59 -0.42 3.59 7.83
N SER A 60 -0.84 4.37 6.83
CA SER A 60 0.02 5.43 6.28
C SER A 60 0.30 6.54 7.28
N SER A 61 -0.58 6.75 8.27
CA SER A 61 -0.47 7.80 9.29
C SER A 61 0.23 7.31 10.57
N ASP A 62 -0.07 6.09 11.00
CA ASP A 62 0.36 5.53 12.28
C ASP A 62 1.17 4.24 12.04
N CYS A 63 2.44 4.38 11.68
CA CYS A 63 3.29 3.21 11.46
C CYS A 63 3.78 2.70 12.82
N PRO A 64 3.68 1.38 13.12
CA PRO A 64 4.18 0.82 14.38
C PRO A 64 5.68 1.00 14.62
N GLN A 65 6.44 1.36 13.59
CA GLN A 65 7.88 1.58 13.63
C GLN A 65 8.26 3.07 13.70
N ASP A 66 7.29 3.97 13.87
CA ASP A 66 7.59 5.38 14.09
C ASP A 66 8.25 5.64 15.45
N PRO A 67 9.17 6.61 15.54
CA PRO A 67 9.58 7.54 14.48
C PRO A 67 10.69 6.99 13.55
N ALA A 68 11.29 5.85 13.86
CA ALA A 68 12.42 5.29 13.11
C ALA A 68 12.07 5.03 11.64
N CYS A 69 10.84 4.57 11.35
CA CYS A 69 10.39 4.39 9.98
C CYS A 69 10.50 5.68 9.14
N MET A 70 10.12 6.83 9.71
CA MET A 70 10.12 8.10 8.98
C MET A 70 11.52 8.72 8.87
N ILE A 71 12.29 8.62 9.95
CA ILE A 71 13.60 9.29 10.09
C ILE A 71 14.70 8.46 9.45
N ASP A 72 14.78 7.17 9.76
CA ASP A 72 15.91 6.31 9.43
C ASP A 72 15.65 5.44 8.19
N GLU A 73 14.40 5.00 7.98
CA GLU A 73 14.02 4.08 6.89
C GLU A 73 13.38 4.80 5.68
N GLY A 74 13.50 6.13 5.59
CA GLY A 74 13.00 6.87 4.42
C GLY A 74 11.47 6.86 4.25
N GLY A 75 10.71 6.54 5.30
CA GLY A 75 9.24 6.53 5.26
C GLY A 75 8.63 5.21 4.76
N ALA A 76 9.41 4.14 4.67
CA ALA A 76 8.93 2.81 4.30
C ALA A 76 9.64 1.71 5.09
N CYS A 77 8.89 0.73 5.62
CA CYS A 77 9.45 -0.38 6.37
C CYS A 77 8.60 -1.65 6.24
N ASN A 78 9.05 -2.73 6.87
CA ASN A 78 8.35 -4.03 6.90
C ASN A 78 6.96 -3.99 7.54
N ALA A 79 6.69 -3.02 8.43
CA ALA A 79 5.41 -2.90 9.11
C ALA A 79 4.37 -2.13 8.27
N CYS A 80 4.80 -1.16 7.46
CA CYS A 80 3.87 -0.24 6.80
C CYS A 80 3.75 -0.39 5.29
N SER A 81 4.79 -0.78 4.55
CA SER A 81 4.72 -0.69 3.09
C SER A 81 5.51 -1.71 2.32
N TYR A 82 6.54 -2.34 2.92
CA TYR A 82 7.30 -3.35 2.21
C TYR A 82 6.41 -4.53 1.82
N LEU A 83 6.68 -5.01 0.62
CA LEU A 83 6.03 -6.14 -0.02
C LEU A 83 7.07 -7.23 -0.30
N PRO A 84 6.66 -8.49 -0.51
CA PRO A 84 7.55 -9.52 -1.03
C PRO A 84 8.26 -9.07 -2.32
N GLU A 85 9.53 -9.43 -2.47
CA GLU A 85 10.38 -8.92 -3.55
C GLU A 85 9.85 -9.25 -4.95
N PHE A 86 9.17 -10.38 -5.12
CA PHE A 86 8.63 -10.83 -6.39
C PHE A 86 7.29 -10.18 -6.77
N VAL A 87 6.66 -9.41 -5.87
CA VAL A 87 5.45 -8.63 -6.19
C VAL A 87 5.72 -7.13 -6.34
N CYS A 88 6.89 -6.65 -5.91
CA CYS A 88 7.34 -5.26 -6.05
C CYS A 88 8.52 -5.18 -7.01
N CYS A 89 8.28 -4.68 -8.23
CA CYS A 89 9.27 -4.66 -9.31
C CYS A 89 10.57 -3.89 -9.00
N ASN A 90 10.55 -3.00 -8.00
CA ASN A 90 11.71 -2.20 -7.60
C ASN A 90 12.18 -2.50 -6.17
N PHE A 91 11.95 -3.73 -5.69
CA PHE A 91 12.51 -4.23 -4.41
C PHE A 91 12.30 -3.27 -3.23
N ASN A 92 11.10 -2.69 -3.12
CA ASN A 92 10.72 -1.72 -2.09
C ASN A 92 11.52 -0.39 -2.07
N GLN A 93 12.41 -0.12 -3.02
CA GLN A 93 13.29 1.07 -2.98
C GLN A 93 12.60 2.40 -3.29
N ASN A 94 11.41 2.37 -3.90
CA ASN A 94 10.66 3.57 -4.30
C ASN A 94 9.39 3.76 -3.44
N LEU A 95 9.40 3.28 -2.21
CA LEU A 95 8.28 3.40 -1.29
C LEU A 95 8.57 4.52 -0.28
N ASP A 96 7.62 5.42 -0.08
CA ASP A 96 7.66 6.45 0.97
C ASP A 96 6.23 6.87 1.30
N ARG A 97 5.73 6.52 2.50
CA ARG A 97 4.37 6.88 2.90
C ARG A 97 4.20 8.37 3.18
N SER A 98 5.29 9.14 3.32
CA SER A 98 5.21 10.60 3.45
C SER A 98 4.72 11.29 2.18
N THR A 99 4.74 10.60 1.04
CA THR A 99 3.98 11.05 -0.15
C THR A 99 2.48 11.20 0.14
N LEU A 100 1.91 10.37 1.02
CA LEU A 100 0.49 10.40 1.38
C LEU A 100 0.20 11.33 2.57
N ILE A 101 1.03 11.27 3.62
CA ILE A 101 0.77 11.95 4.90
C ILE A 101 1.68 13.16 5.19
N GLY A 102 2.67 13.43 4.33
CA GLY A 102 3.66 14.49 4.57
C GLY A 102 4.50 14.25 5.82
N GLY A 103 4.92 15.34 6.48
CA GLY A 103 5.62 15.28 7.76
C GLY A 103 7.09 14.83 7.68
N SER A 104 7.68 14.81 6.49
CA SER A 104 9.10 14.55 6.28
C SER A 104 9.78 15.73 5.56
N ASP A 105 11.11 15.79 5.64
CA ASP A 105 11.89 16.78 4.88
C ASP A 105 11.78 16.58 3.36
N ARG A 106 11.43 15.36 2.92
CA ARG A 106 11.23 15.00 1.51
C ARG A 106 9.85 15.45 1.02
N PHE A 107 8.84 15.31 1.88
CA PHE A 107 7.44 15.65 1.60
C PHE A 107 6.85 16.41 2.78
N SER A 108 6.87 17.75 2.69
CA SER A 108 6.28 18.60 3.73
C SER A 108 4.75 18.45 3.80
N LYS A 109 4.10 18.26 2.66
CA LYS A 109 2.66 18.01 2.52
C LYS A 109 2.40 16.74 1.72
N GLY A 110 1.55 15.87 2.23
CA GLY A 110 1.11 14.64 1.54
C GLY A 110 -0.20 14.81 0.79
N TYR A 111 -0.51 13.86 -0.09
CA TYR A 111 -1.73 13.85 -0.92
C TYR A 111 -3.05 13.75 -0.13
N LEU A 112 -3.03 13.18 1.09
CA LEU A 112 -4.24 12.98 1.91
C LEU A 112 -4.52 14.14 2.88
N ILE A 113 -3.76 15.24 2.78
CA ILE A 113 -3.82 16.45 3.63
C ILE A 113 -4.16 17.69 2.80
#